data_AF-A0A7R9W2Z4-F1
#
_entry.id   AF-A0A7R9W2Z4-F1
#
_cell.length_a   1.000
_cell.length_b   1.000
_cell.length_c   1.000
_cell.angle_alpha   90.00
_cell.angle_beta   90.00
_cell.angle_gamma   90.00
#
_symmetry.space_group_name_H-M   'P 1'
#
loop_
_entity.id
_entity.type
_entity.pdbx_description
1 polymer ?
#
loop_
_entity_poly.entity_id
_entity_poly.type
_entity_poly.pdbx_seq_one_letter_code
_entity_poly.pdbx_strand_id
1 'polypeptide(L)'
;EVGSKNFFTSLFTGISKENDDPNLPQCKIQAMTWVIRKNEDGSVKWRQTPLHAAVNFNAPMKLLSKLLRIHPDAVRLRDDRGNLPLHLAFRNGLQEEKIALLAELFPDGVNAKNNRGK
;
A
#
# COMPACT_ATOMS: atom_id res chain seq x y z
N GLU A 1 -21.03 3.26 22.02
CA GLU A 1 -19.95 2.26 22.18
C GLU A 1 -19.34 1.91 20.83
N VAL A 2 -18.02 2.11 20.77
CA VAL A 2 -16.99 1.59 19.86
C VAL A 2 -17.43 1.10 18.48
N GLY A 3 -17.06 1.89 17.47
CA GLY A 3 -17.04 1.48 16.09
C GLY A 3 -16.06 0.33 15.86
N SER A 4 -16.59 -0.76 15.33
CA SER A 4 -15.86 -1.71 14.50
C SER A 4 -16.88 -2.66 13.88
N LYS A 5 -17.45 -2.30 12.73
CA LYS A 5 -18.17 -3.27 11.91
C LYS A 5 -17.75 -3.14 10.45
N ASN A 6 -16.80 -4.04 10.14
CA ASN A 6 -16.54 -4.65 8.84
C ASN A 6 -15.45 -4.00 7.98
N PHE A 7 -14.27 -3.87 8.57
CA PHE A 7 -13.00 -3.85 7.84
C PHE A 7 -12.58 -5.27 7.44
N PHE A 8 -13.33 -5.93 6.56
CA PHE A 8 -12.87 -7.17 5.96
C PHE A 8 -13.39 -7.27 4.53
N THR A 9 -12.74 -6.58 3.60
CA THR A 9 -12.56 -7.22 2.30
C THR A 9 -11.80 -8.52 2.56
N SER A 10 -12.24 -9.63 1.96
CA SER A 10 -11.60 -10.98 1.97
C SER A 10 -10.07 -10.97 1.70
N LEU A 11 -9.53 -9.83 1.29
CA LEU A 11 -8.14 -9.45 1.08
C LEU A 11 -7.19 -9.67 2.27
N PHE A 12 -7.58 -9.37 3.52
CA PHE A 12 -6.65 -9.45 4.66
C PHE A 12 -6.53 -10.88 5.25
N THR A 13 -7.53 -11.73 5.03
CA THR A 13 -7.55 -13.12 5.50
C THR A 13 -6.84 -14.10 4.54
N GLY A 14 -6.60 -13.71 3.28
CA GLY A 14 -6.06 -14.60 2.25
C GLY A 14 -4.54 -14.69 2.14
N ILE A 15 -3.78 -13.70 2.64
CA ILE A 15 -2.31 -13.66 2.44
C ILE A 15 -1.55 -14.53 3.47
N SER A 16 -2.24 -15.10 4.46
CA SER A 16 -1.62 -15.91 5.52
C SER A 16 -1.40 -17.40 5.18
N LYS A 17 -1.74 -17.87 3.97
CA LYS A 17 -1.47 -19.26 3.57
C LYS A 17 -0.22 -19.31 2.68
N GLU A 18 0.77 -20.07 3.15
CA GLU A 18 2.15 -20.03 2.65
C GLU A 18 2.38 -20.64 1.25
N ASN A 19 1.34 -21.04 0.51
CA ASN A 19 1.47 -21.87 -0.69
C ASN A 19 0.83 -21.33 -1.99
N ASP A 20 0.37 -20.08 -2.04
CA ASP A 20 -0.25 -19.57 -3.28
C ASP A 20 0.78 -18.96 -4.24
N ASP A 21 0.79 -19.47 -5.48
CA ASP A 21 1.54 -18.93 -6.63
C ASP A 21 1.24 -17.42 -6.79
N PRO A 22 2.24 -16.54 -6.68
CA PRO A 22 2.04 -15.10 -6.77
C PRO A 22 1.51 -14.63 -8.13
N ASN A 23 1.50 -15.47 -9.17
CA ASN A 23 0.98 -15.15 -10.49
C ASN A 23 -0.50 -15.52 -10.69
N LEU A 24 -1.17 -16.11 -9.71
CA LEU A 24 -2.60 -16.41 -9.79
C LEU A 24 -3.40 -15.11 -10.10
N PRO A 25 -4.32 -15.12 -11.10
CA PRO A 25 -5.03 -13.92 -11.56
C PRO A 25 -5.75 -13.15 -10.45
N GLN A 26 -6.25 -13.87 -9.44
CA GLN A 26 -6.97 -13.30 -8.31
C GLN A 26 -6.07 -12.43 -7.41
N CYS A 27 -4.82 -12.85 -7.15
CA CYS A 27 -3.84 -12.09 -6.36
C CYS A 27 -3.39 -10.82 -7.08
N LYS A 28 -3.26 -10.90 -8.42
CA LYS A 28 -2.95 -9.75 -9.28
C LYS A 28 -4.02 -8.67 -9.22
N ILE A 29 -5.29 -9.02 -9.43
CA ILE A 29 -6.40 -8.05 -9.39
C ILE A 29 -6.45 -7.35 -8.02
N GLN A 30 -6.24 -8.11 -6.95
CA GLN A 30 -6.30 -7.61 -5.58
C GLN A 30 -5.14 -6.68 -5.19
N ALA A 31 -3.90 -6.98 -5.59
CA ALA A 31 -2.74 -6.11 -5.35
C ALA A 31 -2.78 -4.81 -6.18
N MET A 32 -3.49 -4.83 -7.32
CA MET A 32 -3.68 -3.67 -8.20
C MET A 32 -4.91 -2.82 -7.87
N THR A 33 -5.77 -3.29 -6.97
CA THR A 33 -7.03 -2.59 -6.64
C THR A 33 -6.80 -1.39 -5.73
N TRP A 34 -7.51 -0.28 -5.95
CA TRP A 34 -7.50 0.87 -5.03
C TRP A 34 -8.46 0.62 -3.87
N VAL A 35 -7.97 0.79 -2.65
CA VAL A 35 -8.80 0.83 -1.43
C VAL A 35 -9.33 2.24 -1.28
N ILE A 36 -10.65 2.41 -1.38
CA ILE A 36 -11.31 3.72 -1.30
C ILE A 36 -12.17 3.75 -0.03
N ARG A 37 -11.96 4.76 0.82
CA ARG A 37 -12.89 5.06 1.92
C ARG A 37 -13.81 6.20 1.48
N LYS A 38 -15.11 6.01 1.65
CA LYS A 38 -16.13 7.04 1.44
C LYS A 38 -16.67 7.56 2.77
N ASN A 39 -17.19 8.79 2.76
CA ASN A 39 -17.98 9.36 3.84
C ASN A 39 -19.45 8.89 3.72
N GLU A 40 -20.28 9.25 4.70
CA GLU A 40 -21.71 8.91 4.73
C GLU A 40 -22.50 9.51 3.55
N ASP A 41 -22.05 10.65 3.04
CA ASP A 41 -22.60 11.31 1.84
C ASP A 41 -22.14 10.68 0.51
N GLY A 42 -21.32 9.63 0.56
CA GLY A 42 -20.75 8.96 -0.60
C GLY A 42 -19.50 9.63 -1.19
N SER A 43 -19.07 10.79 -0.69
CA SER A 43 -17.83 11.46 -1.12
C SER A 43 -16.59 10.64 -0.73
N VAL A 44 -15.54 10.68 -1.56
CA VAL A 44 -14.30 9.94 -1.29
C VAL A 44 -13.50 10.66 -0.19
N LYS A 45 -13.30 9.97 0.93
CA LYS A 45 -12.49 10.45 2.06
C LYS A 45 -11.00 10.27 1.81
N TRP A 46 -10.59 9.12 1.26
CA TRP A 46 -9.22 8.84 0.81
C TRP A 46 -9.17 7.62 -0.11
N ARG A 47 -8.08 7.46 -0.87
CA ARG A 47 -7.81 6.27 -1.67
C ARG A 47 -6.33 5.90 -1.61
N GLN A 48 -6.04 4.62 -1.48
CA GLN A 48 -4.66 4.14 -1.45
C GLN A 48 -4.54 2.73 -2.01
N THR A 49 -3.37 2.35 -2.50
CA THR A 49 -3.11 0.96 -2.93
C THR A 49 -2.83 0.05 -1.74
N PRO A 50 -2.87 -1.30 -1.89
CA PRO A 50 -2.49 -2.22 -0.83
C PRO A 50 -1.06 -1.99 -0.32
N LEU A 51 -0.15 -1.57 -1.20
CA LEU A 51 1.22 -1.20 -0.80
C LEU A 51 1.24 0.03 0.12
N HIS A 52 0.46 1.07 -0.18
CA HIS A 52 0.34 2.23 0.72
C HIS A 52 -0.22 1.81 2.08
N ALA A 53 -1.24 0.93 2.10
CA ALA A 53 -1.78 0.41 3.34
C ALA A 53 -0.72 -0.38 4.14
N ALA A 54 0.00 -1.29 3.48
CA ALA A 54 1.05 -2.09 4.10
C ALA A 54 2.15 -1.21 4.71
N VAL A 55 2.60 -0.17 4.00
CA VAL A 55 3.55 0.81 4.53
C VAL A 55 2.94 1.60 5.68
N ASN A 56 1.70 2.08 5.54
CA ASN A 56 1.06 2.91 6.56
C ASN A 56 0.83 2.17 7.88
N PHE A 57 0.60 0.86 7.83
CA PHE A 57 0.42 -0.01 9.00
C PHE A 57 1.70 -0.74 9.42
N ASN A 58 2.87 -0.38 8.86
CA ASN A 58 4.14 -1.01 9.18
C ASN A 58 4.13 -2.54 9.04
N ALA A 59 3.56 -3.04 7.95
CA ALA A 59 3.43 -4.47 7.69
C ALA A 59 4.80 -5.19 7.63
N PRO A 60 4.84 -6.52 7.87
CA PRO A 60 6.08 -7.30 7.80
C PRO A 60 6.75 -7.23 6.43
N MET A 61 8.08 -7.32 6.39
CA MET A 61 8.87 -7.25 5.15
C MET A 61 8.39 -8.28 4.10
N LYS A 62 8.11 -9.52 4.52
CA LYS A 62 7.59 -10.59 3.66
C LYS A 62 6.32 -10.16 2.91
N LEU A 63 5.42 -9.39 3.55
CA LEU A 63 4.22 -8.88 2.90
C LEU A 63 4.53 -7.79 1.89
N LEU A 64 5.40 -6.84 2.23
CA LEU A 64 5.85 -5.79 1.30
C LEU A 64 6.48 -6.42 0.05
N SER A 65 7.44 -7.34 0.23
CA SER A 65 8.10 -8.04 -0.88
C SER A 65 7.11 -8.82 -1.75
N LYS A 66 6.10 -9.49 -1.15
CA LYS A 66 5.07 -10.19 -1.91
C LYS A 66 4.21 -9.23 -2.74
N LEU A 67 3.77 -8.11 -2.17
CA LEU A 67 3.00 -7.09 -2.89
C LEU A 67 3.81 -6.50 -4.05
N LEU A 68 5.08 -6.19 -3.83
CA LEU A 68 5.99 -5.63 -4.83
C LEU A 68 6.33 -6.64 -5.94
N ARG A 69 6.43 -7.93 -5.62
CA ARG A 69 6.60 -8.97 -6.64
C ARG A 69 5.37 -9.09 -7.54
N ILE A 70 4.17 -8.94 -6.98
CA ILE A 70 2.90 -9.04 -7.74
C ILE A 70 2.67 -7.78 -8.57
N HIS A 71 2.97 -6.61 -8.01
CA HIS A 71 2.75 -5.31 -8.65
C HIS A 71 3.96 -4.38 -8.41
N PRO A 72 5.05 -4.54 -9.17
CA PRO A 72 6.28 -3.77 -8.98
C PRO A 72 6.07 -2.26 -9.12
N ASP A 73 5.25 -1.84 -10.08
CA ASP A 73 4.98 -0.43 -10.34
C ASP A 73 4.16 0.27 -9.23
N ALA A 74 3.65 -0.47 -8.24
CA ALA A 74 2.93 0.09 -7.11
C ALA A 74 3.73 1.14 -6.32
N VAL A 75 5.07 1.06 -6.34
CA VAL A 75 5.97 2.05 -5.71
C VAL A 75 5.88 3.44 -6.34
N ARG A 76 5.41 3.52 -7.59
CA ARG A 76 5.28 4.76 -8.39
C ARG A 76 3.89 5.39 -8.25
N LEU A 77 2.92 4.64 -7.73
CA LEU A 77 1.54 5.10 -7.62
C LEU A 77 1.40 6.10 -6.47
N ARG A 78 0.58 7.13 -6.69
CA ARG A 78 0.33 8.19 -5.71
C ARG A 78 -1.06 8.04 -5.07
N ASP A 79 -1.16 8.11 -3.75
CA ASP A 79 -2.44 8.15 -3.03
C ASP A 79 -3.27 9.41 -3.36
N ASP A 80 -4.46 9.57 -2.76
CA ASP A 80 -5.31 10.78 -2.90
C ASP A 80 -4.60 12.09 -2.53
N ARG A 81 -3.55 12.03 -1.73
CA ARG A 81 -2.76 13.18 -1.28
C ARG A 81 -1.48 13.34 -2.08
N GLY A 82 -1.30 12.57 -3.15
CA GLY A 82 -0.10 12.61 -3.97
C GLY A 82 1.11 11.88 -3.37
N ASN A 83 0.96 11.18 -2.25
CA ASN A 83 2.07 10.47 -1.62
C ASN A 83 2.36 9.20 -2.40
N LEU A 84 3.63 8.98 -2.73
CA LEU A 84 4.16 7.64 -2.98
C LEU A 84 4.24 6.83 -1.67
N PRO A 85 4.31 5.49 -1.75
CA PRO A 85 4.62 4.65 -0.58
C PRO A 85 5.89 5.12 0.15
N LEU A 86 6.91 5.59 -0.56
CA LEU A 86 8.15 6.10 0.03
C LEU A 86 7.93 7.32 0.95
N HIS A 87 7.02 8.24 0.60
CA HIS A 87 6.69 9.38 1.47
C HIS A 87 6.06 8.90 2.78
N LEU A 88 5.17 7.90 2.70
CA LEU A 88 4.55 7.31 3.88
C LEU A 88 5.61 6.59 4.73
N ALA A 89 6.59 5.96 4.09
CA ALA A 89 7.67 5.28 4.78
C ALA A 89 8.51 6.21 5.64
N PHE A 90 8.95 7.33 5.07
CA PHE A 90 9.67 8.36 5.82
C PHE A 90 8.78 9.00 6.90
N ARG A 91 7.54 9.38 6.55
CA ARG A 91 6.62 10.03 7.50
C ARG A 91 6.35 9.17 8.74
N ASN A 92 6.26 7.86 8.56
CA ASN A 92 5.94 6.93 9.64
C ASN A 92 7.18 6.38 10.36
N GLY A 93 8.40 6.80 9.98
CA GLY A 93 9.64 6.33 10.60
C GLY A 93 9.85 4.83 10.45
N LEU A 94 9.60 4.29 9.26
CA LEU A 94 9.79 2.87 8.96
C LEU A 94 11.27 2.46 9.05
N GLN A 95 11.52 1.16 9.23
CA GLN A 95 12.87 0.64 9.29
C GLN A 95 13.63 0.91 7.98
N GLU A 96 14.95 1.13 8.09
CA GLU A 96 15.82 1.50 6.97
C GLU A 96 15.72 0.49 5.83
N GLU A 97 15.62 -0.80 6.13
CA GLU A 97 15.52 -1.85 5.11
C GLU A 97 14.25 -1.71 4.26
N LYS A 98 13.14 -1.24 4.84
CA LYS A 98 11.88 -1.02 4.11
C LYS A 98 11.95 0.25 3.27
N ILE A 99 12.62 1.27 3.78
CA ILE A 99 12.85 2.52 3.05
C ILE A 99 13.76 2.25 1.85
N ALA A 100 14.87 1.54 2.07
CA ALA A 100 15.83 1.13 1.05
C ALA A 100 15.13 0.31 -0.04
N LEU A 101 14.36 -0.72 0.32
CA LEU A 101 13.60 -1.52 -0.65
C LEU A 101 12.71 -0.67 -1.56
N LEU A 102 11.99 0.30 -1.00
CA LEU A 102 11.11 1.18 -1.79
C LEU A 102 11.90 2.17 -2.66
N ALA A 103 13.00 2.71 -2.14
CA ALA A 103 13.86 3.64 -2.85
C ALA A 103 14.64 2.96 -4.00
N GLU A 104 15.13 1.75 -3.80
CA GLU A 104 15.83 0.98 -4.83
C GLU A 104 14.93 0.64 -6.02
N LEU A 105 13.65 0.30 -5.76
CA LEU A 105 12.68 0.01 -6.81
C LEU A 105 12.21 1.25 -7.57
N PHE A 106 12.29 2.43 -6.94
CA PHE A 106 12.00 3.69 -7.60
C PHE A 106 12.87 4.85 -7.06
N PRO A 107 14.12 4.97 -7.55
CA PRO A 107 15.08 5.94 -7.05
C PRO A 107 14.62 7.38 -7.20
N ASP A 108 14.00 7.74 -8.33
CA ASP A 108 13.49 9.10 -8.55
C ASP A 108 12.40 9.51 -7.56
N GLY A 109 11.80 8.54 -6.87
CA GLY A 109 10.80 8.76 -5.82
C GLY A 109 11.31 9.60 -4.65
N VAL A 110 12.64 9.65 -4.41
CA VAL A 110 13.25 10.49 -3.36
C VAL A 110 13.12 11.99 -3.66
N ASN A 111 13.00 12.36 -4.93
CA ASN A 111 12.85 13.75 -5.38
C ASN A 111 11.40 14.10 -5.73
N ALA A 112 10.51 13.10 -5.75
CA ALA A 112 9.11 13.31 -6.03
C ALA A 112 8.46 14.09 -4.90
N LYS A 113 7.57 15.03 -5.27
CA LYS A 113 6.77 15.79 -4.31
C LYS A 113 5.33 15.30 -4.30
N ASN A 114 4.74 15.21 -3.11
CA ASN A 114 3.30 15.02 -2.94
C ASN A 114 2.51 16.32 -3.20
N ASN A 115 1.19 16.31 -3.00
CA ASN A 115 0.34 17.48 -3.25
C ASN A 115 0.61 18.66 -2.30
N ARG A 116 1.41 18.46 -1.24
CA ARG A 116 1.86 19.51 -0.32
C ARG A 116 3.25 20.04 -0.66
N GLY A 117 3.85 19.59 -1.77
CA GLY A 117 5.20 19.98 -2.19
C GLY A 117 6.33 19.37 -1.36
N LYS A 118 6.01 18.39 -0.49
CA LYS A 118 6.96 17.66 0.36
C LYS A 118 7.42 16.39 -0.31
#